data_AF-A0AAV4LJJ3-F1
#
_entry.id   AF-A0AAV4LJJ3-F1
#
_cell.length_a   1.000
_cell.length_b   1.000
_cell.length_c   1.000
_cell.angle_alpha   90.00
_cell.angle_beta   90.00
_cell.angle_gamma   90.00
#
_symmetry.space_group_name_H-M   'P 1'
#
loop_
_entity.id
_entity.type
_entity.pdbx_description
1 polymer ?
#
loop_
_entity_poly.entity_id
_entity_poly.type
_entity_poly.pdbx_seq_one_letter_code
_entity_poly.pdbx_strand_id
1 'polypeptide(L)'
;MYQEWILLFLIGLFASFLGTLAGGGALITIPAMMLFGLPVQIGVATNKFSSGIASFSSVVTLIKQKAITLKQTLRYVFVAIVGGFVGAFFTSHVNEKTMNQVAIGLLIFVLLISIRKWNWEDQKQALSTKKMDLFWTFLIAIYDGGFGPGSSTFGILHYIKLTGAYIQAVHLTRILILGSCVGAFIIFYHTGYFVSVK
;
A
#
# COMPACT_ATOMS: atom_id res chain seq x y z
N MET A 1 -12.16 24.96 -10.70
CA MET A 1 -10.80 24.59 -11.12
C MET A 1 -9.72 24.86 -10.05
N TYR A 2 -9.22 26.09 -9.82
CA TYR A 2 -8.11 26.29 -8.86
C TYR A 2 -8.45 25.91 -7.40
N GLN A 3 -9.67 26.20 -6.94
CA GLN A 3 -10.11 25.84 -5.58
C GLN A 3 -10.16 24.31 -5.36
N GLU A 4 -10.48 23.53 -6.39
CA GLU A 4 -10.61 22.07 -6.32
C GLU A 4 -9.23 21.42 -6.16
N TRP A 5 -8.22 21.91 -6.89
CA TRP A 5 -6.83 21.46 -6.77
C TRP A 5 -6.23 21.80 -5.40
N ILE A 6 -6.52 22.98 -4.86
CA ILE A 6 -6.09 23.36 -3.51
C ILE A 6 -6.73 22.43 -2.47
N LEU A 7 -8.03 22.11 -2.61
CA LEU A 7 -8.70 21.20 -1.69
C LEU A 7 -8.13 19.78 -1.78
N LEU A 8 -7.91 19.26 -2.99
CA LEU A 8 -7.27 17.95 -3.20
C LEU A 8 -5.86 17.90 -2.63
N PHE A 9 -5.09 18.98 -2.74
CA PHE A 9 -3.76 19.09 -2.13
C PHE A 9 -3.85 19.01 -0.60
N LEU A 10 -4.76 19.77 0.03
CA LEU A 10 -4.94 19.75 1.49
C LEU A 10 -5.44 18.39 1.99
N ILE A 11 -6.40 17.78 1.28
CA ILE A 11 -6.89 16.43 1.59
C ILE A 11 -5.75 15.42 1.45
N GLY A 12 -4.96 15.51 0.37
CA GLY A 12 -3.81 14.64 0.14
C GLY A 12 -2.75 14.77 1.22
N LEU A 13 -2.48 15.98 1.69
CA LEU A 13 -1.55 16.26 2.79
C LEU A 13 -2.05 15.66 4.11
N PHE A 14 -3.31 15.90 4.45
CA PHE A 14 -3.94 15.38 5.67
C PHE A 14 -4.04 13.85 5.65
N ALA A 15 -4.44 13.28 4.52
CA ALA A 15 -4.53 11.85 4.32
C ALA A 15 -3.16 11.17 4.34
N SER A 16 -2.12 11.80 3.79
CA SER A 16 -0.75 11.30 3.88
C SER A 16 -0.27 11.30 5.32
N PHE A 17 -0.57 12.35 6.10
CA PHE A 17 -0.26 12.43 7.53
C PHE A 17 -1.00 11.35 8.34
N LEU A 18 -2.30 11.16 8.13
CA LEU A 18 -3.04 10.05 8.77
C LEU A 18 -2.54 8.68 8.29
N GLY A 19 -2.13 8.59 7.03
CA GLY A 19 -1.55 7.40 6.43
C GLY A 19 -0.21 7.00 7.04
N THR A 20 0.61 7.95 7.49
CA THR A 20 1.85 7.61 8.22
C THR A 20 1.55 7.09 9.63
N LEU A 21 0.51 7.60 10.30
CA LEU A 21 0.09 7.20 11.65
C LEU A 21 -0.61 5.83 11.70
N ALA A 22 -1.59 5.63 10.82
CA ALA A 22 -2.50 4.47 10.88
C ALA A 22 -2.46 3.59 9.62
N GLY A 23 -1.64 3.91 8.61
CA GLY A 23 -1.48 3.09 7.40
C GLY A 23 -2.63 3.15 6.40
N GLY A 24 -3.56 4.10 6.57
CA GLY A 24 -4.83 4.17 5.84
C GLY A 24 -5.01 5.37 4.90
N GLY A 25 -3.97 6.12 4.55
CA GLY A 25 -4.12 7.38 3.79
C GLY A 25 -4.86 7.22 2.45
N ALA A 26 -4.66 6.08 1.77
CA ALA A 26 -5.37 5.71 0.55
C ALA A 26 -6.88 5.54 0.71
N LEU A 27 -7.36 5.20 1.93
CA LEU A 27 -8.78 5.13 2.26
C LEU A 27 -9.44 6.51 2.25
N ILE A 28 -8.65 7.59 2.27
CA ILE A 28 -9.15 8.97 2.24
C ILE A 28 -8.91 9.58 0.86
N THR A 29 -7.70 9.44 0.29
CA THR A 29 -7.36 10.07 -0.99
C THR A 29 -8.13 9.50 -2.18
N ILE A 30 -8.35 8.19 -2.24
CA ILE A 30 -9.04 7.57 -3.38
C ILE A 30 -10.51 7.98 -3.42
N PRO A 31 -11.32 7.87 -2.34
CA PRO A 31 -12.70 8.37 -2.36
C PRO A 31 -12.78 9.86 -2.64
N ALA A 32 -11.86 10.67 -2.10
CA ALA A 32 -11.83 12.10 -2.39
C ALA A 32 -11.67 12.34 -3.90
N MET A 33 -10.68 11.71 -4.53
CA MET A 33 -10.47 11.84 -5.97
C MET A 33 -11.67 11.36 -6.80
N MET A 34 -12.33 10.27 -6.38
CA MET A 34 -13.57 9.80 -7.01
C MET A 34 -14.71 10.84 -6.92
N LEU A 35 -14.84 11.54 -5.78
CA LEU A 35 -15.83 12.62 -5.61
C LEU A 35 -15.55 13.82 -6.53
N PHE A 36 -14.28 14.05 -6.87
CA PHE A 36 -13.88 15.04 -7.88
C PHE A 36 -13.98 14.53 -9.33
N GLY A 37 -14.54 13.34 -9.55
CA GLY A 37 -14.75 12.77 -10.88
C GLY A 37 -13.50 12.16 -11.51
N LEU A 38 -12.42 11.96 -10.74
CA LEU A 38 -11.21 11.32 -11.25
C LEU A 38 -11.35 9.79 -11.26
N PRO A 39 -10.86 9.11 -12.30
CA PRO A 39 -10.78 7.66 -12.34
C PRO A 39 -10.01 7.10 -11.14
N VAL A 40 -10.48 5.97 -10.58
CA VAL A 40 -9.81 5.31 -9.45
C VAL A 40 -8.35 5.00 -9.73
N GLN A 41 -8.01 4.60 -10.96
CA GLN A 41 -6.64 4.26 -11.35
C GLN A 41 -5.68 5.43 -11.18
N ILE A 42 -6.12 6.68 -11.41
CA ILE A 42 -5.31 7.88 -11.17
C ILE A 42 -5.04 8.05 -9.67
N GLY A 43 -6.06 7.82 -8.84
CA GLY A 43 -5.91 7.90 -7.39
C GLY A 43 -5.01 6.81 -6.81
N VAL A 44 -5.14 5.59 -7.33
CA VAL A 44 -4.24 4.48 -6.99
C VAL A 44 -2.81 4.80 -7.40
N ALA A 45 -2.58 5.23 -8.64
CA ALA A 45 -1.25 5.57 -9.15
C ALA A 45 -0.58 6.67 -8.31
N THR A 46 -1.31 7.76 -8.03
CA THR A 46 -0.84 8.86 -7.17
C THR A 46 -0.49 8.37 -5.77
N ASN A 47 -1.32 7.51 -5.20
CA ASN A 47 -1.08 6.92 -3.89
C ASN A 47 0.16 6.01 -3.87
N LYS A 48 0.38 5.20 -4.92
CA LYS A 48 1.58 4.35 -5.04
C LYS A 48 2.86 5.19 -5.10
N PHE A 49 2.84 6.29 -5.84
CA PHE A 49 3.99 7.19 -5.92
C PHE A 49 4.33 7.81 -4.55
N SER A 50 3.35 8.44 -3.90
CA SER A 50 3.54 9.07 -2.58
C SER A 50 3.94 8.04 -1.51
N SER A 51 3.24 6.89 -1.45
CA SER A 51 3.54 5.82 -0.50
C SER A 51 4.91 5.17 -0.74
N GLY A 52 5.33 5.08 -2.00
CA GLY A 52 6.66 4.61 -2.39
C GLY A 52 7.77 5.51 -1.84
N ILE A 53 7.63 6.84 -2.00
CA ILE A 53 8.61 7.81 -1.46
C ILE A 53 8.65 7.76 0.07
N ALA A 54 7.48 7.75 0.73
CA ALA A 54 7.40 7.69 2.18
C ALA A 54 8.02 6.39 2.75
N SER A 55 7.78 5.27 2.08
CA SER A 55 8.34 3.97 2.46
C SER A 55 9.83 3.88 2.16
N PHE A 56 10.31 4.49 1.08
CA PHE A 56 11.73 4.59 0.77
C PHE A 56 12.48 5.32 1.89
N SER A 57 11.99 6.51 2.28
CA SER A 57 12.56 7.28 3.40
C SER A 57 12.57 6.48 4.71
N SER A 58 11.48 5.76 4.98
CA SER A 58 11.37 4.89 6.16
C SER A 58 12.40 3.75 6.13
N VAL A 59 12.50 3.02 5.02
CA VAL A 59 13.45 1.89 4.88
C VAL A 59 14.90 2.36 4.97
N VAL A 60 15.25 3.49 4.36
CA VAL A 60 16.59 4.08 4.48
C VAL A 60 16.92 4.39 5.94
N THR A 61 15.98 4.96 6.68
CA THR A 61 16.15 5.27 8.11
C THR A 61 16.32 3.99 8.94
N LEU A 62 15.51 2.96 8.69
CA LEU A 62 15.58 1.68 9.38
C LEU A 62 16.92 0.94 9.12
N ILE A 63 17.46 1.03 7.90
CA ILE A 63 18.80 0.50 7.58
C ILE A 63 19.88 1.26 8.35
N LYS A 64 19.83 2.60 8.37
CA LYS A 64 20.79 3.44 9.10
C LYS A 64 20.79 3.15 10.61
N GLN A 65 19.62 2.91 11.19
CA GLN A 65 19.44 2.56 12.60
C GLN A 65 19.76 1.10 12.91
N LYS A 66 20.15 0.29 11.90
CA LYS A 66 20.38 -1.16 12.02
C LYS A 66 19.16 -1.94 12.55
N ALA A 67 17.95 -1.38 12.41
CA ALA A 67 16.70 -2.02 12.78
C ALA A 67 16.29 -3.13 11.79
N ILE A 68 16.83 -3.11 10.57
CA ILE A 68 16.69 -4.14 9.54
C ILE A 68 18.03 -4.40 8.85
N THR A 69 18.26 -5.63 8.39
CA THR A 69 19.48 -6.01 7.67
C THR A 69 19.24 -6.04 6.16
N LEU A 70 20.12 -5.39 5.38
CA LEU A 70 20.00 -5.28 3.91
C LEU A 70 19.78 -6.63 3.21
N LYS A 71 20.48 -7.68 3.66
CA LYS A 71 20.37 -9.04 3.11
C LYS A 71 18.98 -9.66 3.28
N GLN A 72 18.33 -9.42 4.42
CA GLN A 72 16.96 -9.91 4.65
C GLN A 72 15.96 -9.08 3.84
N THR A 73 16.13 -7.75 3.83
CA THR A 73 15.29 -6.80 3.11
C THR A 73 15.22 -7.08 1.60
N LEU A 74 16.36 -7.35 0.95
CA LEU A 74 16.44 -7.57 -0.50
C LEU A 74 15.46 -8.65 -1.02
N ARG A 75 15.29 -9.74 -0.28
CA ARG A 75 14.42 -10.83 -0.70
C ARG A 75 12.94 -10.43 -0.67
N TYR A 76 12.51 -9.78 0.42
CA TYR A 76 11.13 -9.30 0.55
C TYR A 76 10.83 -8.19 -0.44
N VAL A 77 11.78 -7.27 -0.67
CA VAL A 77 11.64 -6.21 -1.68
C VAL A 77 11.43 -6.83 -3.06
N PHE A 78 12.25 -7.81 -3.46
CA PHE A 78 12.11 -8.42 -4.78
C PHE A 78 10.74 -9.08 -4.98
N VAL A 79 10.28 -9.88 -4.01
CA VAL A 79 8.95 -10.50 -4.07
C VAL A 79 7.85 -9.45 -4.10
N ALA A 80 7.98 -8.38 -3.31
CA ALA A 80 7.02 -7.30 -3.30
C ALA A 80 7.00 -6.50 -4.61
N ILE A 81 8.15 -6.27 -5.26
CA ILE A 81 8.22 -5.65 -6.59
C ILE A 81 7.45 -6.48 -7.61
N VAL A 82 7.70 -7.79 -7.67
CA VAL A 82 6.99 -8.67 -8.62
C VAL A 82 5.50 -8.67 -8.31
N GLY A 83 5.11 -8.76 -7.04
CA GLY A 83 3.70 -8.69 -6.64
C GLY A 83 3.06 -7.37 -7.05
N GLY A 84 3.69 -6.24 -6.74
CA GLY A 84 3.18 -4.92 -7.07
C GLY A 84 3.05 -4.67 -8.57
N PHE A 85 4.02 -5.16 -9.36
CA PHE A 85 3.96 -5.14 -10.81
C PHE A 85 2.76 -5.94 -11.33
N VAL A 86 2.59 -7.17 -10.87
CA VAL A 86 1.47 -8.04 -11.27
C VAL A 86 0.13 -7.41 -10.89
N GLY A 87 0.01 -6.87 -9.68
CA GLY A 87 -1.19 -6.20 -9.21
C GLY A 87 -1.57 -4.99 -10.07
N ALA A 88 -0.62 -4.09 -10.30
CA ALA A 88 -0.83 -2.92 -11.14
C ALA A 88 -1.11 -3.28 -12.60
N PHE A 89 -0.47 -4.34 -13.12
CA PHE A 89 -0.73 -4.84 -14.47
C PHE A 89 -2.17 -5.30 -14.62
N PHE A 90 -2.71 -6.07 -13.67
CA PHE A 90 -4.10 -6.49 -13.75
C PHE A 90 -5.05 -5.29 -13.63
N THR A 91 -4.85 -4.39 -12.67
CA THR A 91 -5.78 -3.28 -12.45
C THR A 91 -5.73 -2.21 -13.54
N SER A 92 -4.60 -2.03 -14.22
CA SER A 92 -4.50 -1.12 -15.37
C SER A 92 -5.24 -1.61 -16.62
N HIS A 93 -5.54 -2.91 -16.73
CA HIS A 93 -6.31 -3.48 -17.83
C HIS A 93 -7.81 -3.62 -17.52
N VAL A 94 -8.24 -3.26 -16.31
CA VAL A 94 -9.66 -3.25 -15.93
C VAL A 94 -10.29 -1.93 -16.37
N ASN A 95 -11.44 -2.01 -17.04
CA ASN A 95 -12.23 -0.83 -17.42
C ASN A 95 -12.63 -0.01 -16.18
N GLU A 96 -12.59 1.32 -16.30
CA GLU A 96 -12.91 2.30 -15.26
C GLU A 96 -14.22 2.02 -14.52
N LYS A 97 -15.30 1.67 -15.23
CA LYS A 97 -16.59 1.35 -14.58
C LYS A 97 -16.49 0.19 -13.61
N THR A 98 -15.82 -0.89 -14.04
CA THR A 98 -15.60 -2.08 -13.20
C THR A 98 -14.65 -1.76 -12.06
N MET A 99 -13.58 -1.00 -12.33
CA MET A 99 -12.62 -0.59 -11.30
C MET A 99 -13.29 0.26 -10.22
N ASN A 100 -14.18 1.19 -10.58
CA ASN A 100 -14.94 2.00 -9.62
C ASN A 100 -15.83 1.14 -8.72
N GLN A 101 -16.54 0.15 -9.27
CA GLN A 101 -17.37 -0.77 -8.48
C GLN A 101 -16.53 -1.62 -7.51
N VAL A 102 -15.43 -2.19 -8.00
CA VAL A 102 -14.49 -2.98 -7.18
C VAL A 102 -13.88 -2.12 -6.08
N ALA A 103 -13.49 -0.89 -6.41
CA ALA A 103 -12.91 0.05 -5.47
C ALA A 103 -13.84 0.39 -4.32
N ILE A 104 -15.11 0.70 -4.60
CA ILE A 104 -16.12 1.00 -3.57
C ILE A 104 -16.28 -0.20 -2.63
N GLY A 105 -16.42 -1.41 -3.19
CA GLY A 105 -16.54 -2.64 -2.39
C GLY A 105 -15.33 -2.88 -1.49
N LEU A 106 -14.11 -2.74 -2.04
CA LEU A 106 -12.87 -2.90 -1.29
C LEU A 106 -12.68 -1.82 -0.22
N LEU A 107 -13.01 -0.56 -0.51
CA LEU A 107 -12.92 0.54 0.45
C LEU A 107 -13.82 0.30 1.66
N ILE A 108 -15.07 -0.12 1.43
CA ILE A 108 -16.00 -0.46 2.52
C ILE A 108 -15.47 -1.65 3.32
N PHE A 109 -15.02 -2.71 2.64
CA PHE A 109 -14.49 -3.90 3.29
C PHE A 109 -13.29 -3.59 4.19
N VAL A 110 -12.33 -2.81 3.67
CA VAL A 110 -11.14 -2.41 4.42
C VAL A 110 -11.51 -1.48 5.57
N LEU A 111 -12.44 -0.54 5.37
CA LEU A 111 -12.93 0.34 6.44
C LEU A 111 -13.50 -0.47 7.61
N LEU A 112 -14.35 -1.47 7.32
CA LEU A 112 -14.93 -2.35 8.34
C LEU A 112 -13.87 -3.14 9.11
N ILE A 113 -12.86 -3.67 8.42
CA ILE A 113 -11.74 -4.38 9.07
C ILE A 113 -10.90 -3.42 9.92
N SER A 114 -10.70 -2.19 9.45
CA SER A 114 -9.85 -1.21 10.13
C SER A 114 -10.47 -0.65 11.40
N ILE A 115 -11.81 -0.60 11.50
CA ILE A 115 -12.54 -0.19 12.70
C ILE A 115 -12.54 -1.31 13.77
N ARG A 116 -12.33 -2.56 13.37
CA ARG A 116 -12.30 -3.69 14.30
C ARG A 116 -11.12 -3.53 15.27
N LYS A 117 -11.38 -3.62 16.58
CA LYS A 117 -10.32 -3.69 17.58
C LYS A 117 -9.57 -5.02 17.45
N TRP A 118 -8.29 -4.94 17.13
CA TRP A 118 -7.39 -6.09 17.13
C TRP A 118 -6.68 -6.16 18.49
N ASN A 119 -6.85 -7.26 19.21
CA ASN A 119 -6.06 -7.53 20.41
C ASN A 119 -4.68 -8.06 19.98
N TRP A 120 -3.66 -7.25 20.23
CA TRP A 120 -2.29 -7.51 19.80
C TRP A 120 -1.47 -8.29 20.85
N GLU A 121 -2.02 -8.50 22.05
CA GLU A 121 -1.30 -8.97 23.23
C GLU A 121 -0.97 -10.47 23.27
N ASP A 122 -1.57 -11.32 22.42
CA ASP A 122 -1.39 -12.78 22.54
C ASP A 122 -1.27 -13.49 21.19
N GLN A 123 -0.33 -13.08 20.34
CA GLN A 123 0.00 -13.87 19.16
C GLN A 123 1.31 -14.63 19.37
N LYS A 124 1.17 -15.85 19.92
CA LYS A 124 2.20 -16.89 19.91
C LYS A 124 2.83 -16.94 18.51
N GLN A 125 4.16 -16.97 18.44
CA GLN A 125 4.91 -17.16 17.19
C GLN A 125 4.29 -18.30 16.39
N ALA A 126 3.63 -17.99 15.27
CA ALA A 126 3.18 -19.02 14.37
C ALA A 126 4.43 -19.63 13.72
N LEU A 127 4.54 -20.96 13.72
CA LEU A 127 5.55 -21.72 12.97
C LEU A 127 5.26 -21.59 11.46
N SER A 128 5.40 -20.39 10.91
CA SER A 128 5.26 -20.16 9.48
C SER A 128 6.59 -20.51 8.79
N THR A 129 6.50 -21.32 7.74
CA THR A 129 7.67 -21.62 6.93
C THR A 129 8.06 -20.41 6.09
N LYS A 130 9.36 -20.22 5.83
CA LYS A 130 9.87 -19.14 4.96
C LYS A 130 9.19 -19.07 3.58
N LYS A 131 8.70 -20.20 3.05
CA LYS A 131 7.98 -20.22 1.75
C LYS A 131 6.58 -19.64 1.88
N MET A 132 5.86 -19.99 2.94
CA MET A 132 4.50 -19.50 3.19
C MET A 132 4.49 -17.99 3.47
N ASP A 133 5.49 -17.49 4.20
CA ASP A 133 5.68 -16.06 4.42
C ASP A 133 5.83 -15.29 3.09
N LEU A 134 6.76 -15.71 2.22
CA LEU A 134 6.97 -15.05 0.92
C LEU A 134 5.73 -15.10 0.03
N PHE A 135 4.94 -16.19 0.11
CA PHE A 135 3.69 -16.30 -0.64
C PHE A 135 2.66 -15.26 -0.17
N TRP A 136 2.47 -15.10 1.14
CA TRP A 136 1.58 -14.07 1.69
C TRP A 136 2.09 -12.66 1.40
N THR A 137 3.40 -12.40 1.52
CA THR A 137 4.02 -11.13 1.10
C THR A 137 3.69 -10.82 -0.37
N PHE A 138 3.79 -11.81 -1.25
CA PHE A 138 3.46 -11.66 -2.67
C PHE A 138 1.99 -11.30 -2.90
N LEU A 139 1.05 -12.00 -2.24
CA LEU A 139 -0.38 -11.71 -2.36
C LEU A 139 -0.74 -10.31 -1.86
N ILE A 140 -0.18 -9.90 -0.71
CA ILE A 140 -0.40 -8.56 -0.16
C ILE A 140 0.22 -7.51 -1.09
N ALA A 141 1.37 -7.81 -1.71
CA ALA A 141 2.00 -6.91 -2.68
C ALA A 141 1.21 -6.78 -3.99
N ILE A 142 0.57 -7.85 -4.48
CA ILE A 142 -0.40 -7.78 -5.60
C ILE A 142 -1.54 -6.83 -5.25
N TYR A 143 -2.17 -7.06 -4.10
CA TYR A 143 -3.25 -6.21 -3.61
C TYR A 143 -2.80 -4.75 -3.47
N ASP A 144 -1.63 -4.54 -2.87
CA ASP A 144 -1.09 -3.21 -2.64
C ASP A 144 -0.78 -2.50 -3.96
N GLY A 145 -0.08 -3.16 -4.88
CA GLY A 145 0.29 -2.57 -6.17
C GLY A 145 -0.91 -2.24 -7.03
N GLY A 146 -1.93 -3.10 -7.03
CA GLY A 146 -3.14 -2.91 -7.83
C GLY A 146 -4.13 -1.89 -7.26
N PHE A 147 -4.28 -1.82 -5.94
CA PHE A 147 -5.28 -0.98 -5.28
C PHE A 147 -4.69 -0.15 -4.13
N GLY A 148 -4.21 -0.78 -3.05
CA GLY A 148 -3.45 -0.10 -1.99
C GLY A 148 -4.15 0.27 -0.67
N PRO A 149 -5.46 0.59 -0.60
CA PRO A 149 -6.15 0.83 0.67
C PRO A 149 -6.01 -0.29 1.70
N GLY A 150 -5.53 0.02 2.91
CA GLY A 150 -5.40 -0.96 4.00
C GLY A 150 -4.26 -1.97 3.84
N SER A 151 -3.42 -1.87 2.82
CA SER A 151 -2.27 -2.78 2.65
C SER A 151 -1.31 -2.76 3.83
N SER A 152 -1.13 -1.59 4.46
CA SER A 152 -0.31 -1.50 5.67
C SER A 152 -0.90 -2.33 6.81
N THR A 153 -2.22 -2.29 6.99
CA THR A 153 -2.93 -3.11 7.97
C THR A 153 -2.74 -4.60 7.67
N PHE A 154 -2.91 -5.03 6.42
CA PHE A 154 -2.68 -6.41 6.03
C PHE A 154 -1.23 -6.86 6.22
N GLY A 155 -0.26 -6.01 5.88
CA GLY A 155 1.16 -6.26 6.13
C GLY A 155 1.46 -6.41 7.62
N ILE A 156 0.96 -5.52 8.47
CA ILE A 156 1.17 -5.59 9.92
C ILE A 156 0.54 -6.86 10.49
N LEU A 157 -0.70 -7.19 10.11
CA LEU A 157 -1.40 -8.38 10.55
C LEU A 157 -0.69 -9.68 10.14
N HIS A 158 -0.07 -9.68 8.96
CA HIS A 158 0.75 -10.80 8.50
C HIS A 158 2.06 -10.91 9.29
N TYR A 159 2.84 -9.82 9.35
CA TYR A 159 4.16 -9.86 9.96
C TYR A 159 4.12 -9.95 11.50
N ILE A 160 3.07 -9.47 12.17
CA ILE A 160 2.98 -9.58 13.63
C ILE A 160 2.81 -11.03 14.08
N LYS A 161 2.16 -11.88 13.28
CA LYS A 161 2.06 -13.34 13.52
C LYS A 161 3.42 -14.03 13.44
N LEU A 162 4.37 -13.45 12.72
CA LEU A 162 5.71 -13.99 12.48
C LEU A 162 6.71 -13.48 13.51
N THR A 163 6.70 -12.18 13.78
CA THR A 163 7.67 -11.54 14.67
C THR A 163 7.25 -11.56 16.13
N GLY A 164 5.94 -11.63 16.42
CA GLY A 164 5.39 -11.45 17.77
C GLY A 164 5.54 -10.03 18.31
N ALA A 165 6.09 -9.10 17.53
CA ALA A 165 6.38 -7.73 17.95
C ALA A 165 5.85 -6.73 16.92
N TYR A 166 4.93 -5.87 17.35
CA TYR A 166 4.26 -4.88 16.50
C TYR A 166 5.26 -3.99 15.74
N ILE A 167 6.27 -3.46 16.44
CA ILE A 167 7.28 -2.57 15.82
C ILE A 167 8.03 -3.27 14.69
N GLN A 168 8.43 -4.54 14.87
CA GLN A 168 9.10 -5.30 13.82
C GLN A 168 8.15 -5.58 12.63
N ALA A 169 6.87 -5.83 12.90
CA ALA A 169 5.86 -6.02 11.86
C ALA A 169 5.68 -4.76 11.01
N VAL A 170 5.68 -3.58 11.65
CA VAL A 170 5.65 -2.28 10.95
C VAL A 170 6.88 -2.12 10.06
N HIS A 171 8.08 -2.48 10.53
CA HIS A 171 9.31 -2.38 9.73
C HIS A 171 9.24 -3.25 8.46
N LEU A 172 8.84 -4.52 8.60
CA LEU A 172 8.67 -5.44 7.47
C LEU A 172 7.57 -4.98 6.50
N THR A 173 6.52 -4.37 7.03
CA THR A 173 5.45 -3.77 6.22
C THR A 173 5.98 -2.62 5.38
N ARG A 174 6.83 -1.74 5.91
CA ARG A 174 7.44 -0.65 5.12
C ARG A 174 8.30 -1.17 3.98
N ILE A 175 8.99 -2.29 4.18
CA ILE A 175 9.75 -2.97 3.12
C ILE A 175 8.82 -3.51 2.03
N LEU A 176 7.71 -4.16 2.42
CA LEU A 176 6.69 -4.65 1.50
C LEU A 176 6.13 -3.50 0.66
N ILE A 177 5.69 -2.41 1.29
CA ILE A 177 5.09 -1.26 0.60
C ILE A 177 6.09 -0.59 -0.34
N LEU A 178 7.36 -0.49 0.04
CA LEU A 178 8.40 0.03 -0.85
C LEU A 178 8.49 -0.81 -2.14
N GLY A 179 8.60 -2.13 -2.00
CA GLY A 179 8.71 -3.01 -3.15
C GLY A 179 7.46 -2.98 -4.04
N SER A 180 6.27 -3.13 -3.47
CA SER A 180 5.02 -3.11 -4.23
C SER A 180 4.78 -1.78 -4.95
N CYS A 181 5.11 -0.65 -4.32
CA CYS A 181 5.00 0.66 -4.96
C CYS A 181 5.98 0.82 -6.12
N VAL A 182 7.21 0.31 -6.00
CA VAL A 182 8.19 0.31 -7.11
C VAL A 182 7.67 -0.52 -8.28
N GLY A 183 7.17 -1.73 -8.03
CA GLY A 183 6.58 -2.57 -9.07
C GLY A 183 5.38 -1.93 -9.75
N ALA A 184 4.48 -1.33 -8.96
CA ALA A 184 3.29 -0.66 -9.48
C ALA A 184 3.62 0.61 -10.27
N PHE A 185 4.61 1.38 -9.83
CA PHE A 185 5.04 2.60 -10.50
C PHE A 185 5.50 2.33 -11.94
N ILE A 186 6.22 1.22 -12.18
CA ILE A 186 6.65 0.81 -13.53
C ILE A 186 5.43 0.70 -14.46
N ILE A 187 4.39 -0.02 -14.04
CA ILE A 187 3.18 -0.19 -14.83
C ILE A 187 2.46 1.14 -15.04
N PHE A 188 2.15 1.86 -13.95
CA PHE A 188 1.35 3.06 -14.04
C PHE A 188 2.03 4.20 -14.80
N TYR A 189 3.37 4.22 -14.80
CA TYR A 189 4.16 5.10 -15.66
C TYR A 189 3.96 4.76 -17.14
N HIS A 190 4.06 3.48 -17.51
CA HIS A 190 3.86 3.04 -18.90
C HIS A 190 2.43 3.23 -19.41
N THR A 191 1.42 3.06 -18.56
CA THR A 191 0.01 3.20 -18.94
C THR A 191 -0.47 4.66 -18.94
N GLY A 192 0.36 5.62 -18.52
CA GLY A 192 0.05 7.04 -18.59
C GLY A 192 -0.94 7.57 -17.54
N TYR A 193 -1.25 6.80 -16.49
CA TYR A 193 -2.15 7.26 -15.41
C TYR A 193 -1.57 8.44 -14.61
N PHE A 194 -0.26 8.70 -14.71
CA PHE A 194 0.38 9.89 -14.14
C PHE A 194 0.34 11.12 -15.06
N VAL A 195 0.03 10.97 -16.34
CA VAL A 195 0.22 12.00 -17.38
C VAL A 195 -1.09 12.45 -18.04
N SER A 196 -2.19 11.70 -17.91
CA SER A 196 -3.45 12.07 -18.53
C SER A 196 -4.26 13.05 -17.67
N VAL A 197 -3.92 14.33 -17.75
CA VAL A 197 -4.90 15.41 -17.62
C VAL A 197 -5.25 15.81 -19.05
N LYS A 198 -6.26 15.16 -19.63
CA LYS A 198 -6.91 15.63 -20.85
C LYS A 198 -8.32 16.07 -20.51
#